data_AF-A0A246FK09-F1
#
_entry.id   AF-A0A246FK09-F1
#
_cell.length_a   1.000
_cell.length_b   1.000
_cell.length_c   1.000
_cell.angle_alpha   90.00
_cell.angle_beta   90.00
_cell.angle_gamma   90.00
#
_symmetry.space_group_name_H-M   'P 1'
#
loop_
_entity.id
_entity.type
_entity.pdbx_description
1 polymer ?
#
loop_
_entity_poly.entity_id
_entity_poly.type
_entity_poly.pdbx_seq_one_letter_code
_entity_poly.pdbx_strand_id
1 'polypeptide(L)'
;MRCLYHLNGTLTTHYDMTTAQILATTGTTKTWKMQQLFALGLSRREVATLMSVGYGFAQNVYAAWVATRATRALVTPAAAPALAAFQPARFTRTFGVEIEAYGVPRATLLAELRAQGLEAEAEGYNHAARPHWKIVSDGSVSGADAFELVSPVLQGCDGLDDLARACRALRNCGARVNRSCGLHVHFGARDLSIEHLRQVFRNYLVLEPTIDRLMPASRRGSNNTYCQSLRRGRALATAERAILAATTTQELSTAANAGNRYHKVNMQSFFRHGTVEFRQHSASTDFEKISFWVKLLNNLIDYSAQRLVTPSLPVAEFTTFNQRDIATYYTRRQAALQTA
;
A
#
# COMPACT_ATOMS: atom_id res chain seq x y z
N MET A 1 -13.75 -3.68 -23.86
CA MET A 1 -12.41 -4.22 -23.49
C MET A 1 -12.61 -5.60 -22.89
N ARG A 2 -12.08 -6.67 -23.50
CA ARG A 2 -12.10 -8.03 -22.91
C ARG A 2 -10.73 -8.34 -22.30
N CYS A 3 -10.72 -8.94 -21.11
CA CYS A 3 -9.48 -9.27 -20.38
C CYS A 3 -9.58 -10.72 -19.86
N LEU A 4 -8.73 -11.60 -20.38
CA LEU A 4 -8.63 -13.04 -20.08
C LEU A 4 -7.16 -13.45 -20.21
N TYR A 5 -6.58 -14.15 -19.23
CA TYR A 5 -5.42 -15.07 -19.40
C TYR A 5 -5.37 -16.13 -18.28
N HIS A 6 -4.64 -17.22 -18.51
CA HIS A 6 -4.74 -18.53 -17.83
C HIS A 6 -3.97 -18.67 -16.49
N LEU A 7 -4.27 -19.78 -15.80
CA LEU A 7 -3.75 -20.23 -14.48
C LEU A 7 -2.66 -21.32 -14.61
N ASN A 8 -1.77 -21.40 -13.60
CA ASN A 8 -1.13 -22.59 -12.99
C ASN A 8 -0.20 -22.09 -11.84
N GLY A 9 -0.31 -22.58 -10.59
CA GLY A 9 0.59 -23.61 -10.00
C GLY A 9 1.95 -23.06 -9.54
N THR A 10 2.47 -23.24 -8.31
CA THR A 10 1.97 -23.92 -7.07
C THR A 10 2.74 -23.37 -5.83
N LEU A 11 2.53 -23.87 -4.59
CA LEU A 11 3.21 -23.40 -3.36
C LEU A 11 3.88 -24.52 -2.54
N THR A 12 5.03 -24.22 -1.91
CA THR A 12 5.74 -25.08 -0.93
C THR A 12 6.23 -24.26 0.27
N THR A 13 6.03 -24.77 1.48
CA THR A 13 6.33 -24.10 2.77
C THR A 13 7.70 -24.46 3.35
N HIS A 14 8.39 -23.50 3.99
CA HIS A 14 9.58 -23.75 4.82
C HIS A 14 9.26 -23.51 6.32
N TYR A 15 9.93 -24.26 7.20
CA TYR A 15 9.78 -24.23 8.65
C TYR A 15 10.95 -23.47 9.28
N ASP A 16 10.68 -22.52 10.20
CA ASP A 16 11.73 -21.81 10.95
C ASP A 16 12.19 -22.59 12.19
N MET A 17 13.50 -22.66 12.40
CA MET A 17 14.13 -23.34 13.55
C MET A 17 14.62 -22.34 14.61
N THR A 18 14.48 -22.71 15.88
CA THR A 18 14.94 -21.92 17.03
C THR A 18 16.43 -22.12 17.34
N THR A 19 17.03 -21.17 18.08
CA THR A 19 18.41 -21.24 18.61
C THR A 19 18.74 -22.57 19.28
N ALA A 20 17.84 -23.10 20.12
CA ALA A 20 18.06 -24.35 20.83
C ALA A 20 18.09 -25.56 19.88
N GLN A 21 17.19 -25.61 18.89
CA GLN A 21 17.16 -26.67 17.86
C GLN A 21 18.43 -26.64 16.99
N ILE A 22 18.89 -25.45 16.59
CA ILE A 22 20.15 -25.27 15.83
C ILE A 22 21.35 -25.81 16.62
N LEU A 23 21.43 -25.48 17.92
CA LEU A 23 22.51 -25.96 18.79
C LEU A 23 22.44 -27.49 19.00
N ALA A 24 21.24 -28.05 19.17
CA ALA A 24 21.03 -29.49 19.36
C ALA A 24 21.20 -30.34 18.07
N THR A 25 21.13 -29.74 16.88
CA THR A 25 21.21 -30.45 15.59
C THR A 25 22.52 -31.25 15.47
N THR A 26 22.46 -32.57 15.30
CA THR A 26 23.63 -33.43 15.09
C THR A 26 24.00 -33.54 13.59
N GLY A 27 25.20 -34.04 13.28
CA GLY A 27 25.66 -34.24 11.89
C GLY A 27 25.99 -32.96 11.10
N THR A 28 25.89 -31.77 11.72
CA THR A 28 26.19 -30.48 11.07
C THR A 28 27.48 -29.84 11.59
N THR A 29 28.09 -28.96 10.79
CA THR A 29 29.33 -28.28 11.16
C THR A 29 29.08 -27.10 12.11
N LYS A 30 30.09 -26.75 12.93
CA LYS A 30 30.04 -25.55 13.78
C LYS A 30 29.75 -24.29 12.95
N THR A 31 30.38 -24.17 11.78
CA THR A 31 30.13 -23.10 10.80
C THR A 31 28.67 -23.01 10.39
N TRP A 32 28.03 -24.13 10.03
CA TRP A 32 26.60 -24.15 9.66
C TRP A 32 25.72 -23.66 10.82
N LYS A 33 25.95 -24.13 12.04
CA LYS A 33 25.20 -23.67 13.22
C LYS A 33 25.35 -22.16 13.43
N MET A 34 26.57 -21.65 13.36
CA MET A 34 26.85 -20.21 13.47
C MET A 34 26.11 -19.39 12.41
N GLN A 35 26.05 -19.87 11.17
CA GLN A 35 25.31 -19.22 10.08
C GLN A 35 23.79 -19.18 10.30
N GLN A 36 23.20 -20.25 10.86
CA GLN A 36 21.78 -20.23 11.23
C GLN A 36 21.51 -19.28 12.41
N LEU A 37 22.39 -19.24 13.41
CA LEU A 37 22.28 -18.29 14.53
C LEU A 37 22.41 -16.83 14.06
N PHE A 38 23.31 -16.54 13.10
CA PHE A 38 23.36 -15.22 12.47
C PHE A 38 22.12 -14.91 11.62
N ALA A 39 21.48 -15.92 11.02
CA ALA A 39 20.23 -15.74 10.27
C ALA A 39 19.04 -15.36 11.20
N LEU A 40 19.05 -15.85 12.45
CA LEU A 40 18.15 -15.43 13.53
C LEU A 40 18.48 -14.03 14.11
N GLY A 41 19.48 -13.33 13.57
CA GLY A 41 19.82 -11.95 13.95
C GLY A 41 20.79 -11.81 15.12
N LEU A 42 21.34 -12.90 15.66
CA LEU A 42 22.30 -12.83 16.77
C LEU A 42 23.63 -12.21 16.32
N SER A 43 24.29 -11.48 17.22
CA SER A 43 25.58 -10.85 16.94
C SER A 43 26.75 -11.83 16.99
N ARG A 44 27.87 -11.40 16.41
CA ARG A 44 29.17 -12.11 16.45
C ARG A 44 29.65 -12.44 17.87
N ARG A 45 29.34 -11.60 18.87
CA ARG A 45 29.69 -11.86 20.28
C ARG A 45 28.77 -12.92 20.87
N GLU A 46 27.46 -12.81 20.67
CA GLU A 46 26.48 -13.78 21.16
C GLU A 46 26.72 -15.18 20.58
N VAL A 47 26.98 -15.28 19.27
CA VAL A 47 27.30 -16.56 18.61
C VAL A 47 28.65 -17.12 19.04
N ALA A 48 29.67 -16.27 19.28
CA ALA A 48 30.94 -16.72 19.85
C ALA A 48 30.75 -17.37 21.23
N THR A 49 29.98 -16.73 22.10
CA THR A 49 29.63 -17.24 23.44
C THR A 49 28.83 -18.54 23.34
N LEU A 50 27.70 -18.54 22.60
CA LEU A 50 26.79 -19.69 22.49
C LEU A 50 27.44 -20.93 21.88
N MET A 51 28.39 -20.76 20.96
CA MET A 51 29.12 -21.87 20.33
C MET A 51 30.42 -22.22 21.06
N SER A 52 30.77 -21.49 22.14
CA SER A 52 32.03 -21.60 22.87
C SER A 52 33.26 -21.56 21.94
N VAL A 53 33.33 -20.53 21.10
CA VAL A 53 34.44 -20.29 20.15
C VAL A 53 35.02 -18.88 20.31
N GLY A 54 36.28 -18.71 19.93
CA GLY A 54 36.94 -17.39 19.97
C GLY A 54 36.25 -16.37 19.05
N TYR A 55 36.15 -15.11 19.51
CA TYR A 55 35.50 -14.03 18.76
C TYR A 55 36.07 -13.84 17.34
N GLY A 56 37.39 -13.99 17.15
CA GLY A 56 38.02 -13.92 15.83
C GLY A 56 37.50 -14.99 14.86
N PHE A 57 37.20 -16.20 15.34
CA PHE A 57 36.60 -17.25 14.52
C PHE A 57 35.14 -16.91 14.16
N ALA A 58 34.34 -16.40 15.10
CA ALA A 58 32.98 -15.95 14.82
C ALA A 58 32.95 -14.72 13.88
N GLN A 59 33.88 -13.79 14.02
CA GLN A 59 34.10 -12.68 13.10
C GLN A 59 34.45 -13.18 11.69
N ASN A 60 35.35 -14.16 11.56
CA ASN A 60 35.74 -14.71 10.26
C ASN A 60 34.61 -15.51 9.61
N VAL A 61 33.86 -16.31 10.37
CA VAL A 61 32.67 -17.02 9.85
C VAL A 61 31.57 -16.03 9.46
N TYR A 62 31.33 -14.99 10.25
CA TYR A 62 30.37 -13.93 9.89
C TYR A 62 30.81 -13.14 8.66
N ALA A 63 32.08 -12.76 8.58
CA ALA A 63 32.64 -12.05 7.43
C ALA A 63 32.57 -12.92 6.17
N ALA A 64 32.92 -14.22 6.25
CA ALA A 64 32.79 -15.17 5.16
C ALA A 64 31.32 -15.45 4.79
N TRP A 65 30.39 -15.44 5.75
CA TRP A 65 28.95 -15.64 5.51
C TRP A 65 28.27 -14.41 4.90
N VAL A 66 28.61 -13.21 5.35
CA VAL A 66 28.21 -11.95 4.71
C VAL A 66 28.86 -11.81 3.34
N ALA A 67 30.15 -12.13 3.21
CA ALA A 67 30.85 -12.13 1.93
C ALA A 67 30.26 -13.16 0.97
N THR A 68 29.92 -14.39 1.41
CA THR A 68 29.21 -15.37 0.56
C THR A 68 27.77 -14.99 0.28
N ARG A 69 27.07 -14.26 1.15
CA ARG A 69 25.77 -13.65 0.79
C ARG A 69 25.92 -12.49 -0.20
N ALA A 70 26.99 -11.71 -0.10
CA ALA A 70 27.33 -10.64 -1.04
C ALA A 70 27.82 -11.17 -2.39
N THR A 71 28.63 -12.23 -2.43
CA THR A 71 28.94 -12.95 -3.67
C THR A 71 27.77 -13.78 -4.17
N ARG A 72 26.83 -14.25 -3.33
CA ARG A 72 25.54 -14.78 -3.84
C ARG A 72 24.63 -13.68 -4.42
N ALA A 73 24.97 -12.40 -4.20
CA ALA A 73 24.36 -11.24 -4.84
C ALA A 73 25.23 -10.62 -5.99
N LEU A 74 26.45 -11.14 -6.23
CA LEU A 74 27.40 -10.63 -7.23
C LEU A 74 27.95 -11.70 -8.19
N VAL A 75 27.80 -12.98 -7.87
CA VAL A 75 27.97 -14.11 -8.78
C VAL A 75 26.67 -14.26 -9.54
N THR A 76 26.72 -14.09 -10.85
CA THR A 76 25.65 -14.51 -11.75
C THR A 76 25.43 -16.01 -11.51
N PRO A 77 24.27 -16.43 -10.96
CA PRO A 77 24.02 -17.85 -10.82
C PRO A 77 23.85 -18.46 -12.22
N ALA A 78 24.17 -19.76 -12.38
CA ALA A 78 23.45 -20.56 -13.36
C ALA A 78 21.97 -20.44 -12.96
N ALA A 79 21.20 -19.69 -13.77
CA ALA A 79 20.18 -18.78 -13.24
C ALA A 79 19.33 -19.38 -12.11
N ALA A 80 19.61 -18.99 -10.87
CA ALA A 80 18.59 -18.99 -9.83
C ALA A 80 17.46 -18.15 -10.44
N PRO A 81 16.30 -18.76 -10.73
CA PRO A 81 15.38 -18.23 -11.72
C PRO A 81 15.05 -16.80 -11.33
N ALA A 82 15.41 -15.85 -12.20
CA ALA A 82 15.22 -14.43 -11.94
C ALA A 82 13.77 -14.26 -11.50
N LEU A 83 13.55 -13.82 -10.25
CA LEU A 83 12.25 -13.84 -9.57
C LEU A 83 11.19 -13.35 -10.54
N ALA A 84 10.37 -14.28 -11.06
CA ALA A 84 9.63 -14.08 -12.30
C ALA A 84 8.94 -12.73 -12.27
N ALA A 85 9.10 -11.93 -13.35
CA ALA A 85 8.64 -10.55 -13.39
C ALA A 85 7.21 -10.49 -12.84
N PHE A 86 7.00 -9.72 -11.77
CA PHE A 86 5.74 -9.76 -11.03
C PHE A 86 4.60 -9.44 -11.99
N GLN A 87 3.70 -10.41 -12.18
CA GLN A 87 2.48 -10.21 -12.94
C GLN A 87 1.40 -9.85 -11.93
N PRO A 88 0.86 -8.61 -11.95
CA PRO A 88 -0.25 -8.27 -11.08
C PRO A 88 -1.42 -9.21 -11.36
N ALA A 89 -2.05 -9.70 -10.29
CA ALA A 89 -3.19 -10.60 -10.41
C ALA A 89 -4.37 -9.91 -11.12
N ARG A 90 -5.37 -10.70 -11.53
CA ARG A 90 -6.65 -10.15 -11.98
C ARG A 90 -7.23 -9.30 -10.85
N PHE A 91 -7.65 -8.07 -11.16
CA PHE A 91 -8.23 -7.18 -10.14
C PHE A 91 -9.58 -7.72 -9.66
N THR A 92 -9.59 -8.34 -8.48
CA THR A 92 -10.76 -8.98 -7.86
C THR A 92 -10.99 -8.56 -6.40
N ARG A 93 -10.06 -7.80 -5.81
CA ARG A 93 -10.16 -7.29 -4.44
C ARG A 93 -11.35 -6.32 -4.31
N THR A 94 -12.01 -6.34 -3.16
CA THR A 94 -13.04 -5.36 -2.82
C THR A 94 -12.41 -4.02 -2.47
N PHE A 95 -13.03 -2.93 -2.91
CA PHE A 95 -12.58 -1.58 -2.66
C PHE A 95 -13.75 -0.64 -2.41
N GLY A 96 -13.48 0.56 -1.93
CA GLY A 96 -14.44 1.65 -1.84
C GLY A 96 -13.74 2.98 -2.09
N VAL A 97 -14.49 3.99 -2.53
CA VAL A 97 -13.98 5.34 -2.74
C VAL A 97 -14.79 6.38 -1.97
N GLU A 98 -14.09 7.39 -1.48
CA GLU A 98 -14.68 8.61 -0.93
C GLU A 98 -14.17 9.78 -1.80
N ILE A 99 -15.08 10.50 -2.44
CA ILE A 99 -14.78 11.61 -3.37
C ILE A 99 -15.36 12.90 -2.78
N GLU A 100 -14.49 13.76 -2.24
CA GLU A 100 -14.85 15.08 -1.75
C GLU A 100 -15.00 16.06 -2.92
N ALA A 101 -16.09 16.83 -2.95
CA ALA A 101 -16.39 17.80 -4.00
C ALA A 101 -17.38 18.88 -3.51
N TYR A 102 -17.64 19.88 -4.35
CA TYR A 102 -18.56 20.98 -4.05
C TYR A 102 -19.23 21.54 -5.32
N GLY A 103 -20.18 22.46 -5.14
CA GLY A 103 -20.81 23.24 -6.20
C GLY A 103 -21.96 22.55 -6.91
N VAL A 104 -22.53 21.49 -6.32
CA VAL A 104 -23.70 20.77 -6.83
C VAL A 104 -24.65 20.47 -5.66
N PRO A 105 -25.90 20.98 -5.69
CA PRO A 105 -26.90 20.62 -4.70
C PRO A 105 -27.10 19.11 -4.62
N ARG A 106 -27.08 18.55 -3.40
CA ARG A 106 -27.06 17.10 -3.17
C ARG A 106 -28.24 16.35 -3.83
N ALA A 107 -29.41 16.99 -3.93
CA ALA A 107 -30.57 16.43 -4.63
C ALA A 107 -30.34 16.28 -6.15
N THR A 108 -29.64 17.22 -6.78
CA THR A 108 -29.29 17.17 -8.21
C THR A 108 -28.33 16.02 -8.49
N LEU A 109 -27.28 15.87 -7.67
CA LEU A 109 -26.34 14.75 -7.81
C LEU A 109 -27.02 13.40 -7.54
N LEU A 110 -27.93 13.33 -6.56
CA LEU A 110 -28.70 12.12 -6.25
C LEU A 110 -29.56 11.68 -7.46
N ALA A 111 -30.23 12.63 -8.11
CA ALA A 111 -31.03 12.35 -9.30
C ALA A 111 -30.18 11.84 -10.47
N GLU A 112 -29.02 12.47 -10.72
CA GLU A 112 -28.11 12.05 -11.79
C GLU A 112 -27.46 10.68 -11.51
N LEU A 113 -27.05 10.37 -10.27
CA LEU A 113 -26.55 9.04 -9.90
C LEU A 113 -27.57 7.94 -10.23
N ARG A 114 -28.84 8.18 -9.90
CA ARG A 114 -29.95 7.27 -10.23
C ARG A 114 -30.21 7.20 -11.74
N ALA A 115 -30.07 8.31 -12.48
CA ALA A 115 -30.15 8.32 -13.94
C ALA A 115 -28.99 7.55 -14.61
N GLN A 116 -27.82 7.44 -13.97
CA GLN A 116 -26.73 6.54 -14.37
C GLN A 116 -26.96 5.08 -13.95
N GLY A 117 -28.13 4.74 -13.38
CA GLY A 117 -28.48 3.40 -12.93
C GLY A 117 -27.72 2.94 -11.69
N LEU A 118 -27.36 3.85 -10.79
CA LEU A 118 -26.75 3.53 -9.49
C LEU A 118 -27.79 3.70 -8.37
N GLU A 119 -27.87 2.69 -7.49
CA GLU A 119 -28.56 2.84 -6.21
C GLU A 119 -27.85 3.88 -5.37
N ALA A 120 -28.58 4.93 -4.97
CA ALA A 120 -28.02 6.07 -4.27
C ALA A 120 -29.00 6.73 -3.30
N GLU A 121 -28.46 7.28 -2.21
CA GLU A 121 -29.19 8.05 -1.19
C GLU A 121 -28.42 9.30 -0.71
N ALA A 122 -29.14 10.24 -0.09
CA ALA A 122 -28.57 11.40 0.56
C ALA A 122 -28.75 11.28 2.08
N GLU A 123 -27.66 11.10 2.83
CA GLU A 123 -27.67 10.88 4.29
C GLU A 123 -27.07 12.04 5.09
N GLY A 124 -27.34 12.10 6.39
CA GLY A 124 -26.54 12.91 7.33
C GLY A 124 -25.12 12.37 7.47
N TYR A 125 -24.19 13.19 7.98
CA TYR A 125 -22.80 12.76 8.22
C TYR A 125 -22.74 11.46 9.03
N ASN A 126 -22.15 10.41 8.44
CA ASN A 126 -21.96 9.14 9.12
C ASN A 126 -20.86 8.30 8.45
N HIS A 127 -20.25 7.40 9.23
CA HIS A 127 -19.26 6.43 8.76
C HIS A 127 -19.84 5.02 8.54
N ALA A 128 -21.17 4.85 8.46
CA ALA A 128 -21.73 3.52 8.23
C ALA A 128 -21.49 3.08 6.77
N ALA A 129 -21.15 1.82 6.56
CA ALA A 129 -21.13 1.22 5.23
C ALA A 129 -22.57 1.02 4.74
N ARG A 130 -22.78 1.13 3.42
CA ARG A 130 -24.07 1.01 2.75
C ARG A 130 -24.00 0.08 1.53
N PRO A 131 -25.11 -0.55 1.13
CA PRO A 131 -25.22 -1.26 -0.15
C PRO A 131 -25.40 -0.31 -1.34
N HIS A 132 -25.65 0.98 -1.09
CA HIS A 132 -25.85 2.03 -2.09
C HIS A 132 -24.75 3.11 -2.02
N TRP A 133 -24.64 3.92 -3.07
CA TRP A 133 -23.82 5.15 -3.06
C TRP A 133 -24.47 6.18 -2.14
N LYS A 134 -23.73 6.72 -1.18
CA LYS A 134 -24.27 7.78 -0.31
C LYS A 134 -23.57 9.11 -0.57
N ILE A 135 -24.36 10.16 -0.68
CA ILE A 135 -23.86 11.54 -0.58
C ILE A 135 -23.98 11.93 0.90
N VAL A 136 -22.92 12.43 1.52
CA VAL A 136 -22.90 12.96 2.89
C VAL A 136 -22.32 14.38 2.93
N SER A 137 -22.55 15.09 4.03
CA SER A 137 -21.92 16.39 4.30
C SER A 137 -20.51 16.21 4.86
N ASP A 138 -19.52 16.95 4.37
CA ASP A 138 -18.17 17.01 4.94
C ASP A 138 -17.83 18.44 5.37
N GLY A 139 -17.58 18.65 6.67
CA GLY A 139 -17.24 19.95 7.24
C GLY A 139 -15.78 20.39 7.04
N SER A 140 -14.93 19.54 6.47
CA SER A 140 -13.55 19.88 6.08
C SER A 140 -13.44 20.43 4.66
N VAL A 141 -14.46 20.21 3.83
CA VAL A 141 -14.54 20.68 2.45
C VAL A 141 -15.06 22.12 2.40
N SER A 142 -14.32 23.00 1.73
CA SER A 142 -14.68 24.41 1.56
C SER A 142 -15.36 24.65 0.21
N GLY A 143 -16.60 25.13 0.20
CA GLY A 143 -17.32 25.51 -1.01
C GLY A 143 -18.84 25.57 -0.79
N ALA A 144 -19.57 26.21 -1.71
CA ALA A 144 -21.02 26.08 -1.77
C ALA A 144 -21.39 24.61 -2.08
N ASP A 145 -22.44 24.09 -1.45
CA ASP A 145 -22.88 22.69 -1.59
C ASP A 145 -21.73 21.68 -1.45
N ALA A 146 -20.93 21.80 -0.39
CA ALA A 146 -19.85 20.86 -0.08
C ALA A 146 -20.40 19.46 0.31
N PHE A 147 -19.84 18.41 -0.27
CA PHE A 147 -20.22 17.02 0.00
C PHE A 147 -19.05 16.04 -0.17
N GLU A 148 -19.24 14.85 0.38
CA GLU A 148 -18.45 13.65 0.08
C GLU A 148 -19.38 12.61 -0.56
N LEU A 149 -19.00 12.09 -1.73
CA LEU A 149 -19.67 10.96 -2.37
C LEU A 149 -18.91 9.68 -1.99
N VAL A 150 -19.58 8.79 -1.25
CA VAL A 150 -19.01 7.54 -0.75
C VAL A 150 -19.67 6.36 -1.47
N SER A 151 -18.85 5.46 -2.00
CA SER A 151 -19.33 4.26 -2.68
C SER A 151 -19.87 3.20 -1.71
N PRO A 152 -20.70 2.26 -2.18
CA PRO A 152 -20.84 0.96 -1.52
C PRO A 152 -19.52 0.18 -1.61
N VAL A 153 -19.50 -1.06 -1.11
CA VAL A 153 -18.36 -1.97 -1.36
C VAL A 153 -18.36 -2.37 -2.84
N LEU A 154 -17.42 -1.83 -3.60
CA LEU A 154 -17.16 -2.13 -5.01
C LEU A 154 -16.23 -3.34 -5.12
N GLN A 155 -16.24 -4.04 -6.25
CA GLN A 155 -15.33 -5.18 -6.47
C GLN A 155 -14.82 -5.28 -7.91
N GLY A 156 -13.50 -5.41 -8.05
CA GLY A 156 -12.84 -5.71 -9.33
C GLY A 156 -13.23 -4.80 -10.49
N CYS A 157 -13.41 -5.36 -11.69
CA CYS A 157 -13.80 -4.62 -12.89
C CYS A 157 -15.21 -4.03 -12.81
N ASP A 158 -16.18 -4.80 -12.32
CA ASP A 158 -17.59 -4.37 -12.27
C ASP A 158 -17.73 -3.14 -11.34
N GLY A 159 -16.99 -3.13 -10.23
CA GLY A 159 -16.85 -1.96 -9.36
C GLY A 159 -16.17 -0.75 -10.01
N LEU A 160 -15.29 -0.94 -11.00
CA LEU A 160 -14.73 0.16 -11.78
C LEU A 160 -15.76 0.73 -12.78
N ASP A 161 -16.66 -0.10 -13.31
CA ASP A 161 -17.73 0.37 -14.19
C ASP A 161 -18.77 1.19 -13.38
N ASP A 162 -19.11 0.78 -12.16
CA ASP A 162 -19.89 1.59 -11.21
C ASP A 162 -19.21 2.93 -10.89
N LEU A 163 -17.91 2.90 -10.61
CA LEU A 163 -17.11 4.11 -10.40
C LEU A 163 -17.10 5.02 -11.65
N ALA A 164 -17.07 4.46 -12.86
CA ALA A 164 -17.14 5.22 -14.10
C ALA A 164 -18.50 5.92 -14.26
N ARG A 165 -19.59 5.26 -13.84
CA ARG A 165 -20.95 5.82 -13.80
C ARG A 165 -21.06 6.95 -12.77
N ALA A 166 -20.52 6.77 -11.56
CA ALA A 166 -20.48 7.82 -10.53
C ALA A 166 -19.64 9.05 -10.95
N CYS A 167 -18.48 8.83 -11.56
CA CYS A 167 -17.66 9.91 -12.12
C CYS A 167 -18.33 10.64 -13.30
N ARG A 168 -19.18 9.94 -14.07
CA ARG A 168 -20.01 10.58 -15.10
C ARG A 168 -21.05 11.49 -14.48
N ALA A 169 -21.77 11.02 -13.45
CA ALA A 169 -22.74 11.82 -12.73
C ALA A 169 -22.13 13.11 -12.16
N LEU A 170 -20.99 13.00 -11.46
CA LEU A 170 -20.26 14.15 -10.92
C LEU A 170 -19.89 15.17 -12.02
N ARG A 171 -19.42 14.72 -13.18
CA ARG A 171 -19.06 15.61 -14.30
C ARG A 171 -20.29 16.23 -14.97
N ASN A 172 -21.36 15.46 -15.17
CA ASN A 172 -22.62 15.92 -15.77
C ASN A 172 -23.28 17.03 -14.93
N CYS A 173 -23.32 16.88 -13.60
CA CYS A 173 -23.82 17.92 -12.70
C CYS A 173 -22.86 19.13 -12.57
N GLY A 174 -21.62 19.02 -13.04
CA GLY A 174 -20.62 20.07 -12.89
C GLY A 174 -19.96 20.14 -11.51
N ALA A 175 -19.83 19.02 -10.79
CA ALA A 175 -19.12 18.98 -9.51
C ALA A 175 -17.69 19.53 -9.64
N ARG A 176 -17.30 20.38 -8.68
CA ARG A 176 -16.00 21.04 -8.61
C ARG A 176 -15.16 20.45 -7.48
N VAL A 177 -13.84 20.59 -7.58
CA VAL A 177 -12.87 20.15 -6.58
C VAL A 177 -11.82 21.25 -6.36
N ASN A 178 -11.34 21.41 -5.13
CA ASN A 178 -10.32 22.42 -4.78
C ASN A 178 -9.29 21.86 -3.78
N ARG A 179 -8.47 22.73 -3.18
CA ARG A 179 -7.38 22.32 -2.27
C ARG A 179 -7.85 21.65 -0.97
N SER A 180 -9.08 21.92 -0.51
CA SER A 180 -9.66 21.22 0.65
C SER A 180 -9.98 19.76 0.32
N CYS A 181 -10.50 19.51 -0.88
CA CYS A 181 -11.00 18.21 -1.32
C CYS A 181 -9.92 17.10 -1.44
N GLY A 182 -10.22 15.93 -0.91
CA GLY A 182 -9.50 14.67 -1.05
C GLY A 182 -10.14 13.60 -1.94
N LEU A 183 -9.37 12.55 -2.16
CA LEU A 183 -9.83 11.25 -2.66
C LEU A 183 -9.28 10.19 -1.70
N HIS A 184 -10.17 9.45 -1.04
CA HIS A 184 -9.78 8.29 -0.24
C HIS A 184 -10.14 7.00 -0.99
N VAL A 185 -9.28 5.99 -0.88
CA VAL A 185 -9.54 4.65 -1.43
C VAL A 185 -9.35 3.62 -0.32
N HIS A 186 -10.40 2.88 -0.02
CA HIS A 186 -10.36 1.74 0.89
C HIS A 186 -10.17 0.45 0.11
N PHE A 187 -9.38 -0.47 0.63
CA PHE A 187 -9.30 -1.86 0.14
C PHE A 187 -9.66 -2.83 1.25
N GLY A 188 -10.46 -3.84 0.93
CA GLY A 188 -10.72 -4.97 1.83
C GLY A 188 -9.41 -5.60 2.28
N ALA A 189 -9.26 -5.83 3.58
CA ALA A 189 -8.00 -6.23 4.20
C ALA A 189 -8.14 -7.32 5.29
N ARG A 190 -9.36 -7.83 5.55
CA ARG A 190 -9.58 -8.92 6.53
C ARG A 190 -8.88 -10.23 6.14
N ASP A 191 -8.54 -10.40 4.87
CA ASP A 191 -7.76 -11.49 4.29
C ASP A 191 -6.24 -11.37 4.55
N LEU A 192 -5.76 -10.19 4.97
CA LEU A 192 -4.34 -9.91 5.10
C LEU A 192 -3.82 -10.29 6.49
N SER A 193 -2.75 -11.08 6.51
CA SER A 193 -1.98 -11.35 7.74
C SER A 193 -1.31 -10.07 8.25
N ILE A 194 -0.93 -10.05 9.54
CA ILE A 194 -0.15 -8.93 10.09
C ILE A 194 1.20 -8.75 9.38
N GLU A 195 1.76 -9.82 8.80
CA GLU A 195 2.92 -9.72 7.94
C GLU A 195 2.61 -8.95 6.65
N HIS A 196 1.58 -9.34 5.90
CA HIS A 196 1.19 -8.63 4.66
C HIS A 196 0.86 -7.17 4.96
N LEU A 197 0.13 -6.88 6.04
CA LEU A 197 -0.19 -5.52 6.46
C LEU A 197 1.08 -4.70 6.74
N ARG A 198 2.06 -5.24 7.47
CA ARG A 198 3.37 -4.58 7.66
C ARG A 198 4.05 -4.27 6.32
N GLN A 199 4.05 -5.22 5.40
CA GLN A 199 4.69 -5.06 4.08
C GLN A 199 3.99 -3.97 3.25
N VAL A 200 2.64 -3.88 3.27
CA VAL A 200 1.87 -2.80 2.62
C VAL A 200 2.27 -1.43 3.15
N PHE A 201 2.22 -1.25 4.48
CA PHE A 201 2.55 0.03 5.13
C PHE A 201 4.02 0.40 4.93
N ARG A 202 4.93 -0.58 4.97
CA ARG A 202 6.36 -0.38 4.74
C ARG A 202 6.65 -0.01 3.28
N ASN A 203 6.07 -0.71 2.31
CA ASN A 203 6.28 -0.41 0.89
C ASN A 203 5.74 0.98 0.54
N TYR A 204 4.59 1.38 1.10
CA TYR A 204 4.09 2.75 0.92
C TYR A 204 4.97 3.80 1.58
N LEU A 205 5.41 3.59 2.83
CA LEU A 205 6.36 4.48 3.53
C LEU A 205 7.63 4.73 2.72
N VAL A 206 8.15 3.67 2.07
CA VAL A 206 9.39 3.69 1.30
C VAL A 206 9.19 4.31 -0.10
N LEU A 207 8.02 4.14 -0.72
CA LEU A 207 7.63 4.80 -1.97
C LEU A 207 7.11 6.22 -1.78
N GLU A 208 6.80 6.67 -0.56
CA GLU A 208 6.19 7.97 -0.28
C GLU A 208 6.89 9.15 -1.00
N PRO A 209 8.24 9.24 -1.04
CA PRO A 209 8.95 10.31 -1.76
C PRO A 209 8.79 10.24 -3.29
N THR A 210 8.54 9.06 -3.85
CA THR A 210 8.21 8.90 -5.28
C THR A 210 6.74 9.24 -5.52
N ILE A 211 5.83 8.73 -4.70
CA ILE A 211 4.38 8.98 -4.82
C ILE A 211 4.09 10.47 -4.67
N ASP A 212 4.79 11.19 -3.79
CA ASP A 212 4.72 12.65 -3.66
C ASP A 212 4.93 13.39 -5.01
N ARG A 213 5.80 12.87 -5.90
CA ARG A 213 6.05 13.47 -7.22
C ARG A 213 4.85 13.32 -8.19
N LEU A 214 3.90 12.45 -7.86
CA LEU A 214 2.66 12.20 -8.60
C LEU A 214 1.48 13.02 -8.05
N MET A 215 1.72 13.81 -7.00
CA MET A 215 0.71 14.57 -6.27
C MET A 215 0.96 16.08 -6.42
N PRO A 216 -0.10 16.92 -6.34
CA PRO A 216 0.08 18.37 -6.21
C PRO A 216 0.75 18.71 -4.86
N ALA A 217 1.41 19.86 -4.78
CA ALA A 217 2.22 20.26 -3.61
C ALA A 217 1.47 20.20 -2.26
N SER A 218 0.15 20.43 -2.26
CA SER A 218 -0.71 20.30 -1.07
C SER A 218 -0.82 18.89 -0.50
N ARG A 219 -0.53 17.84 -1.28
CA ARG A 219 -0.63 16.42 -0.88
C ARG A 219 0.75 15.73 -0.77
N ARG A 220 1.85 16.50 -0.77
CA ARG A 220 3.24 16.04 -0.56
C ARG A 220 3.65 16.15 0.91
N GLY A 221 4.61 15.34 1.35
CA GLY A 221 5.13 15.37 2.72
C GLY A 221 4.04 15.27 3.77
N SER A 222 4.00 16.24 4.70
CA SER A 222 2.88 16.44 5.64
C SER A 222 2.19 17.80 5.41
N ASN A 223 2.15 18.29 4.16
CA ASN A 223 1.58 19.61 3.81
C ASN A 223 0.04 19.70 3.95
N ASN A 224 -0.62 18.58 4.24
CA ASN A 224 -2.03 18.48 4.58
C ASN A 224 -2.16 17.69 5.89
N THR A 225 -2.82 18.30 6.87
CA THR A 225 -3.06 17.75 8.21
C THR A 225 -3.94 16.51 8.22
N TYR A 226 -4.75 16.28 7.18
CA TYR A 226 -5.65 15.12 7.05
C TYR A 226 -5.01 13.89 6.36
N CYS A 227 -3.81 14.04 5.78
CA CYS A 227 -3.07 12.94 5.14
C CYS A 227 -1.55 13.10 5.32
N GLN A 228 -1.09 13.07 6.58
CA GLN A 228 0.32 13.21 6.96
C GLN A 228 1.19 12.01 6.56
N SER A 229 2.50 12.25 6.46
CA SER A 229 3.51 11.23 6.19
C SER A 229 3.57 10.12 7.25
N LEU A 230 3.74 8.86 6.82
CA LEU A 230 3.97 7.72 7.72
C LEU A 230 5.27 7.86 8.52
N ARG A 231 6.23 8.66 8.03
CA ARG A 231 7.44 9.01 8.76
C ARG A 231 7.14 9.74 10.06
N ARG A 232 6.11 10.61 10.10
CA ARG A 232 5.79 11.49 11.24
C ARG A 232 7.03 12.22 11.81
N GLY A 233 7.81 12.87 10.93
CA GLY A 233 9.06 13.56 11.29
C GLY A 233 10.27 12.64 11.56
N ARG A 234 10.10 11.32 11.67
CA ARG A 234 11.20 10.37 11.95
C ARG A 234 12.11 10.16 10.74
N ALA A 235 13.34 9.68 10.99
CA ALA A 235 14.18 9.07 9.97
C ALA A 235 13.48 7.85 9.35
N LEU A 236 13.70 7.60 8.05
CA LEU A 236 13.04 6.50 7.32
C LEU A 236 13.26 5.14 8.00
N ALA A 237 14.51 4.80 8.29
CA ALA A 237 14.88 3.55 8.96
C ALA A 237 14.27 3.37 10.36
N THR A 238 13.95 4.47 11.06
CA THR A 238 13.26 4.42 12.37
C THR A 238 11.77 4.14 12.19
N ALA A 239 11.12 4.78 11.22
CA ALA A 239 9.71 4.54 10.90
C ALA A 239 9.49 3.12 10.33
N GLU A 240 10.38 2.68 9.42
CA GLU A 240 10.37 1.35 8.81
C GLU A 240 10.54 0.26 9.85
N ARG A 241 11.55 0.38 10.74
CA ARG A 241 11.77 -0.57 11.84
C ARG A 241 10.55 -0.67 12.77
N ALA A 242 9.93 0.46 13.11
CA ALA A 242 8.74 0.47 13.97
C ALA A 242 7.55 -0.24 13.32
N ILE A 243 7.35 -0.07 12.00
CA ILE A 243 6.32 -0.79 11.24
C ILE A 243 6.63 -2.29 11.20
N LEU A 244 7.86 -2.68 10.84
CA LEU A 244 8.25 -4.08 10.70
C LEU A 244 8.24 -4.85 12.03
N ALA A 245 8.46 -4.17 13.16
CA ALA A 245 8.41 -4.76 14.50
C ALA A 245 7.00 -5.06 15.02
N ALA A 246 5.93 -4.57 14.38
CA ALA A 246 4.57 -4.78 14.85
C ALA A 246 4.12 -6.26 14.73
N THR A 247 3.68 -6.84 15.84
CA THR A 247 3.15 -8.21 15.93
C THR A 247 1.63 -8.25 15.89
N THR A 248 0.97 -7.13 16.19
CA THR A 248 -0.49 -6.98 16.13
C THR A 248 -0.93 -5.81 15.25
N THR A 249 -2.20 -5.82 14.80
CA THR A 249 -2.80 -4.70 14.05
C THR A 249 -2.83 -3.40 14.86
N GLN A 250 -2.97 -3.49 16.18
CA GLN A 250 -2.94 -2.35 17.11
C GLN A 250 -1.55 -1.73 17.23
N GLU A 251 -0.51 -2.57 17.31
CA GLU A 251 0.90 -2.12 17.25
C GLU A 251 1.21 -1.47 15.90
N LEU A 252 0.74 -2.06 14.79
CA LEU A 252 0.92 -1.48 13.46
C LEU A 252 0.23 -0.12 13.33
N SER A 253 -1.01 0.01 13.82
CA SER A 253 -1.73 1.29 13.89
C SER A 253 -0.98 2.33 14.71
N THR A 254 -0.36 1.93 15.81
CA THR A 254 0.48 2.82 16.65
C THR A 254 1.77 3.21 15.91
N ALA A 255 2.46 2.24 15.32
CA ALA A 255 3.72 2.42 14.60
C ALA A 255 3.57 3.30 13.34
N ALA A 256 2.48 3.12 12.58
CA ALA A 256 2.18 3.81 11.32
C ALA A 256 1.40 5.12 11.51
N ASN A 257 0.44 5.17 12.46
CA ASN A 257 -0.53 6.26 12.54
C ASN A 257 -0.65 6.95 13.92
N ALA A 258 0.10 6.50 14.94
CA ALA A 258 0.04 7.07 16.30
C ALA A 258 -1.41 7.23 16.84
N GLY A 259 -2.26 6.23 16.57
CA GLY A 259 -3.63 6.19 17.08
C GLY A 259 -4.64 7.14 16.42
N ASN A 260 -4.31 7.86 15.33
CA ASN A 260 -5.28 8.71 14.63
C ASN A 260 -5.42 8.36 13.14
N ARG A 261 -6.45 8.91 12.45
CA ARG A 261 -6.75 8.55 11.06
C ARG A 261 -6.01 9.35 9.98
N TYR A 262 -5.31 10.42 10.35
CA TYR A 262 -4.93 11.50 9.45
C TYR A 262 -3.59 11.28 8.74
N HIS A 263 -3.39 10.10 8.17
CA HIS A 263 -2.14 9.66 7.53
C HIS A 263 -2.39 9.16 6.10
N LYS A 264 -1.38 9.26 5.23
CA LYS A 264 -1.46 8.83 3.82
C LYS A 264 -1.93 7.39 3.63
N VAL A 265 -1.59 6.51 4.58
CA VAL A 265 -2.19 5.17 4.74
C VAL A 265 -2.70 5.07 6.16
N ASN A 266 -3.98 4.74 6.34
CA ASN A 266 -4.65 4.74 7.64
C ASN A 266 -5.14 3.35 8.06
N MET A 267 -4.58 2.84 9.14
CA MET A 267 -4.94 1.57 9.79
C MET A 267 -6.20 1.67 10.65
N GLN A 268 -6.64 2.86 11.08
CA GLN A 268 -7.88 2.99 11.87
C GLN A 268 -9.13 2.53 11.09
N SER A 269 -9.08 2.56 9.75
CA SER A 269 -10.10 1.99 8.89
C SER A 269 -10.25 0.46 9.05
N PHE A 270 -9.20 -0.24 9.48
CA PHE A 270 -9.22 -1.69 9.69
C PHE A 270 -10.17 -2.08 10.83
N PHE A 271 -10.09 -1.42 11.98
CA PHE A 271 -10.92 -1.75 13.14
C PHE A 271 -12.41 -1.42 12.93
N ARG A 272 -12.71 -0.45 12.06
CA ARG A 272 -14.08 -0.01 11.77
C ARG A 272 -14.73 -0.74 10.58
N HIS A 273 -13.95 -1.05 9.54
CA HIS A 273 -14.46 -1.54 8.25
C HIS A 273 -13.79 -2.83 7.78
N GLY A 274 -12.68 -3.24 8.38
CA GLY A 274 -11.82 -4.32 7.88
C GLY A 274 -11.09 -3.95 6.58
N THR A 275 -10.74 -2.67 6.41
CA THR A 275 -10.06 -2.14 5.23
C THR A 275 -8.71 -1.52 5.57
N VAL A 276 -7.87 -1.29 4.57
CA VAL A 276 -6.77 -0.30 4.62
C VAL A 276 -7.18 0.88 3.75
N GLU A 277 -7.06 2.09 4.29
CA GLU A 277 -7.43 3.34 3.62
C GLU A 277 -6.20 4.09 3.13
N PHE A 278 -6.22 4.54 1.87
CA PHE A 278 -5.21 5.38 1.27
C PHE A 278 -5.75 6.80 1.06
N ARG A 279 -5.23 7.76 1.83
CA ARG A 279 -5.73 9.13 1.93
C ARG A 279 -4.94 10.16 1.11
N GLN A 280 -3.85 9.78 0.45
CA GLN A 280 -2.92 10.77 -0.09
C GLN A 280 -3.49 11.58 -1.27
N HIS A 281 -4.26 10.96 -2.17
CA HIS A 281 -4.52 11.53 -3.49
C HIS A 281 -5.42 12.77 -3.44
N SER A 282 -5.18 13.73 -4.35
CA SER A 282 -6.04 14.91 -4.47
C SER A 282 -7.39 14.53 -5.08
N ALA A 283 -8.45 15.28 -4.74
CA ALA A 283 -9.76 15.05 -5.35
C ALA A 283 -9.73 15.08 -6.89
N SER A 284 -10.71 14.39 -7.47
CA SER A 284 -10.88 14.24 -8.91
C SER A 284 -12.32 13.81 -9.19
N THR A 285 -12.95 14.38 -10.21
CA THR A 285 -14.17 13.83 -10.83
C THR A 285 -13.86 13.04 -12.10
N ASP A 286 -12.58 13.00 -12.50
CA ASP A 286 -12.13 12.24 -13.67
C ASP A 286 -11.89 10.75 -13.35
N PHE A 287 -12.59 9.88 -14.07
CA PHE A 287 -12.54 8.43 -13.91
C PHE A 287 -11.18 7.81 -14.26
N GLU A 288 -10.49 8.29 -15.30
CA GLU A 288 -9.21 7.71 -15.71
C GLU A 288 -8.19 7.89 -14.57
N LYS A 289 -8.07 9.13 -14.06
CA LYS A 289 -7.20 9.48 -12.94
C LYS A 289 -7.53 8.70 -11.65
N ILE A 290 -8.80 8.50 -11.31
CA ILE A 290 -9.19 7.74 -10.11
C ILE A 290 -8.91 6.23 -10.32
N SER A 291 -9.29 5.66 -11.48
CA SER A 291 -9.13 4.23 -11.74
C SER A 291 -7.67 3.80 -11.82
N PHE A 292 -6.77 4.64 -12.34
CA PHE A 292 -5.32 4.38 -12.27
C PHE A 292 -4.79 4.40 -10.83
N TRP A 293 -5.33 5.25 -9.96
CA TRP A 293 -4.95 5.28 -8.54
C TRP A 293 -5.44 4.04 -7.80
N VAL A 294 -6.70 3.62 -8.02
CA VAL A 294 -7.24 2.36 -7.49
C VAL A 294 -6.38 1.16 -7.93
N LYS A 295 -6.07 1.05 -9.22
CA LYS A 295 -5.26 -0.06 -9.74
C LYS A 295 -3.83 -0.06 -9.18
N LEU A 296 -3.16 1.10 -9.12
CA LEU A 296 -1.81 1.20 -8.54
C LEU A 296 -1.79 0.75 -7.07
N LEU A 297 -2.78 1.15 -6.28
CA LEU A 297 -2.88 0.76 -4.88
C LEU A 297 -3.18 -0.72 -4.70
N ASN A 298 -4.09 -1.30 -5.49
CA ASN A 298 -4.34 -2.74 -5.49
C ASN A 298 -3.04 -3.52 -5.80
N ASN A 299 -2.39 -3.13 -6.89
CA ASN A 299 -1.16 -3.77 -7.34
C ASN A 299 -0.03 -3.68 -6.28
N LEU A 300 0.07 -2.56 -5.57
CA LEU A 300 1.00 -2.40 -4.45
C LEU A 300 0.66 -3.33 -3.28
N ILE A 301 -0.62 -3.54 -2.98
CA ILE A 301 -1.07 -4.50 -1.96
C ILE A 301 -0.70 -5.93 -2.36
N ASP A 302 -1.03 -6.33 -3.58
CA ASP A 302 -0.75 -7.68 -4.08
C ASP A 302 0.76 -7.95 -4.19
N TYR A 303 1.56 -6.95 -4.59
CA TYR A 303 3.03 -7.03 -4.57
C TYR A 303 3.57 -7.18 -3.14
N SER A 304 2.99 -6.44 -2.19
CA SER A 304 3.37 -6.50 -0.76
C SER A 304 3.01 -7.81 -0.06
N ALA A 305 2.28 -8.73 -0.70
CA ALA A 305 2.10 -10.09 -0.20
C ALA A 305 3.32 -11.00 -0.51
N GLN A 306 4.24 -10.56 -1.37
CA GLN A 306 5.35 -11.39 -1.88
C GLN A 306 6.72 -10.70 -1.83
N ARG A 307 6.76 -9.37 -1.91
CA ARG A 307 7.97 -8.60 -2.24
C ARG A 307 8.00 -7.25 -1.54
N LEU A 308 9.21 -6.83 -1.18
CA LEU A 308 9.50 -5.48 -0.71
C LEU A 308 10.03 -4.61 -1.85
N VAL A 309 9.56 -3.36 -1.93
CA VAL A 309 10.04 -2.39 -2.92
C VAL A 309 11.39 -1.80 -2.50
N THR A 310 12.24 -1.45 -3.47
CA THR A 310 13.49 -0.75 -3.21
C THR A 310 13.22 0.71 -2.80
N PRO A 311 14.01 1.28 -1.86
CA PRO A 311 13.96 2.71 -1.58
C PRO A 311 14.22 3.55 -2.83
N SER A 312 13.45 4.63 -2.99
CA SER A 312 13.53 5.54 -4.13
C SER A 312 13.20 4.93 -5.50
N LEU A 313 12.47 3.81 -5.54
CA LEU A 313 11.56 3.36 -6.61
C LEU A 313 11.30 4.41 -7.73
N PRO A 314 12.01 4.50 -8.87
CA PRO A 314 11.69 5.50 -9.89
C PRO A 314 10.29 5.30 -10.48
N VAL A 315 9.59 6.37 -10.87
CA VAL A 315 8.27 6.27 -11.52
C VAL A 315 8.33 5.48 -12.83
N ALA A 316 9.43 5.60 -13.57
CA ALA A 316 9.68 4.82 -14.79
C ALA A 316 9.74 3.30 -14.54
N GLU A 317 10.09 2.89 -13.31
CA GLU A 317 10.18 1.50 -12.87
C GLU A 317 8.89 1.04 -12.15
N PHE A 318 7.78 1.78 -12.21
CA PHE A 318 6.50 1.31 -11.66
C PHE A 318 5.98 0.05 -12.36
N THR A 319 6.51 -0.31 -13.53
CA THR A 319 6.35 -1.63 -14.17
C THR A 319 6.83 -2.80 -13.31
N THR A 320 7.66 -2.58 -12.28
CA THR A 320 8.06 -3.59 -11.28
C THR A 320 6.88 -4.21 -10.56
N PHE A 321 5.78 -3.46 -10.40
CA PHE A 321 4.56 -3.95 -9.74
C PHE A 321 3.26 -3.60 -10.48
N ASN A 322 3.31 -2.95 -11.65
CA ASN A 322 2.11 -2.53 -12.41
C ASN A 322 2.17 -2.93 -13.88
N GLN A 323 1.00 -2.95 -14.51
CA GLN A 323 0.87 -2.95 -15.97
C GLN A 323 1.47 -1.67 -16.60
N ARG A 324 1.92 -1.78 -17.86
CA ARG A 324 2.66 -0.73 -18.58
C ARG A 324 1.86 0.55 -18.81
N ASP A 325 0.54 0.46 -18.96
CA ASP A 325 -0.37 1.59 -19.08
C ASP A 325 -0.38 2.44 -17.81
N ILE A 326 -0.48 1.81 -16.63
CA ILE A 326 -0.43 2.49 -15.32
C ILE A 326 0.92 3.23 -15.16
N ALA A 327 2.04 2.57 -15.44
CA ALA A 327 3.37 3.19 -15.34
C ALA A 327 3.54 4.35 -16.34
N THR A 328 2.99 4.22 -17.55
CA THR A 328 3.00 5.27 -18.58
C THR A 328 2.16 6.47 -18.15
N TYR A 329 0.97 6.24 -17.57
CA TYR A 329 0.12 7.28 -16.99
C TYR A 329 0.87 8.09 -15.93
N TYR A 330 1.51 7.41 -14.95
CA TYR A 330 2.22 8.10 -13.88
C TYR A 330 3.50 8.82 -14.33
N THR A 331 4.20 8.29 -15.33
CA THR A 331 5.34 8.99 -15.95
C THR A 331 4.91 10.31 -16.59
N ARG A 332 3.82 10.31 -17.38
CA ARG A 332 3.24 11.53 -17.96
C ARG A 332 2.75 12.51 -16.88
N ARG A 333 2.09 11.99 -15.85
CA ARG A 333 1.58 12.77 -14.71
C ARG A 333 2.69 13.44 -13.91
N GLN A 334 3.84 12.77 -13.71
CA GLN A 334 5.00 13.36 -13.06
C GLN A 334 5.53 14.56 -13.85
N ALA A 335 5.69 14.42 -15.17
CA ALA A 335 6.17 15.50 -16.02
C ALA A 335 5.23 16.72 -15.99
N ALA A 336 3.92 16.51 -16.10
CA ALA A 336 2.91 17.57 -16.04
C ALA A 336 2.89 18.33 -14.69
N LEU A 337 3.34 17.71 -13.60
CA LEU A 337 3.47 18.31 -12.26
C LEU A 337 4.83 18.98 -12.00
N GLN A 338 5.73 18.97 -12.98
CA GLN A 338 6.99 19.73 -12.98
C GLN A 338 6.91 21.01 -13.83
N THR A 339 5.91 21.11 -14.71
CA THR A 339 5.66 22.23 -15.62
C THR A 339 4.51 23.15 -15.19
N ALA A 340 3.95 22.93 -13.99
CA ALA A 340 2.75 23.60 -13.46
C ALA A 340 2.97 24.05 -12.01
#